data_AF-A0A1V5PRC6-F1
#
_entry.id   AF-A0A1V5PRC6-F1
#
_cell.length_a   1.000
_cell.length_b   1.000
_cell.length_c   1.000
_cell.angle_alpha   90.00
_cell.angle_beta   90.00
_cell.angle_gamma   90.00
#
_symmetry.space_group_name_H-M   'P 1'
#
loop_
_entity.id
_entity.type
_entity.pdbx_description
1 polymer ?
#
loop_
_entity_poly.entity_id
_entity_poly.type
_entity_poly.pdbx_seq_one_letter_code
_entity_poly.pdbx_strand_id
1 'polypeptide(L)'
;MSKRKALILPVIILGLLEIFFVIMMLVFWGRIVHPVGAAIFGIMLTVFFIMYVYYYIHPEKYYSDDVKKFNSQLFGCDIEVEAENVSKEYVNACIRFFDKINMSLIVEKTHEDFERFKEVGTFDGIEDMEEQACDEGILDFIKMKIMHIDAEHGQDPNAVWFIAEGEAEWCEGFEIVVADGKVVHIGELSGDYNAWIK
;
A
#
# COMPACT_ATOMS: atom_id res chain seq x y z
N MET A 1 -8.81 -4.78 4.72
CA MET A 1 -8.86 -5.02 6.19
C MET A 1 -10.28 -4.78 6.74
N SER A 2 -10.75 -5.57 7.72
CA SER A 2 -12.13 -5.45 8.22
C SER A 2 -12.38 -4.11 8.93
N LYS A 3 -13.54 -3.50 8.66
CA LYS A 3 -14.07 -2.22 9.20
C LYS A 3 -13.99 -2.05 10.74
N ARG A 4 -13.58 -3.08 11.47
CA ARG A 4 -13.40 -3.08 12.93
C ARG A 4 -12.18 -2.29 13.40
N LYS A 5 -11.06 -2.27 12.66
CA LYS A 5 -9.85 -1.53 13.10
C LYS A 5 -10.01 -0.01 12.97
N ALA A 6 -10.75 0.47 11.98
CA ALA A 6 -11.08 1.89 11.80
C ALA A 6 -11.96 2.47 12.94
N LEU A 7 -12.67 1.63 13.69
CA LEU A 7 -13.53 2.03 14.81
C LEU A 7 -12.82 2.03 16.17
N ILE A 8 -11.63 1.43 16.29
CA ILE A 8 -10.90 1.33 17.57
C ILE A 8 -10.28 2.67 17.96
N LEU A 9 -9.69 3.39 16.99
CA LEU A 9 -9.05 4.68 17.27
C LEU A 9 -10.06 5.75 17.74
N PRO A 10 -11.24 5.92 17.11
CA PRO A 10 -12.30 6.80 17.63
C PRO A 10 -12.74 6.44 19.06
N VAL A 11 -12.85 5.15 19.38
CA VAL A 11 -13.27 4.68 20.71
C VAL A 11 -12.20 4.95 21.78
N ILE A 12 -10.91 4.77 21.45
CA ILE A 12 -9.79 5.11 22.35
C ILE A 12 -9.74 6.62 22.58
N ILE A 13 -9.91 7.42 21.53
CA ILE A 13 -9.95 8.89 21.64
C ILE A 13 -11.14 9.32 22.51
N LEU A 14 -12.33 8.74 22.33
CA LEU A 14 -13.51 8.97 23.17
C LEU A 14 -13.24 8.64 24.65
N GLY A 15 -12.62 7.49 24.94
CA GLY A 15 -12.30 7.10 26.32
C GLY A 15 -11.27 8.02 26.98
N LEU A 16 -10.23 8.43 26.26
CA LEU A 16 -9.25 9.39 26.76
C LEU A 16 -9.85 10.79 27.00
N LEU A 17 -10.81 11.19 26.15
CA LEU A 17 -11.55 12.45 26.29
C LEU A 17 -12.47 12.46 27.52
N GLU A 18 -13.16 11.36 27.80
CA GLU A 18 -13.98 11.24 29.01
C GLU A 18 -13.13 11.33 30.28
N ILE A 19 -11.97 10.65 30.30
CA ILE A 19 -11.02 10.73 31.41
C ILE A 19 -10.49 12.17 31.58
N PHE A 20 -10.11 12.84 30.49
CA PHE A 20 -9.69 14.24 30.52
C PHE A 20 -10.79 15.16 31.05
N PHE A 21 -12.04 14.95 30.63
CA PHE A 21 -13.19 15.72 31.08
C PHE A 21 -13.46 15.56 32.58
N VAL A 22 -13.38 14.31 33.09
CA VAL A 22 -13.51 14.01 34.52
C VAL A 22 -12.39 14.67 35.32
N ILE A 23 -11.13 14.58 34.84
CA ILE A 23 -9.98 15.23 35.50
C ILE A 23 -10.16 16.76 35.51
N MET A 24 -10.59 17.36 34.40
CA MET A 24 -10.86 18.80 34.32
C MET A 24 -12.00 19.22 35.25
N MET A 25 -13.09 18.45 35.31
CA MET A 25 -14.17 18.71 36.27
C MET A 25 -13.64 18.66 37.71
N LEU A 26 -12.81 17.69 38.06
CA LEU A 26 -12.22 17.55 39.40
C LEU A 26 -11.23 18.68 39.73
N VAL A 27 -10.35 19.05 38.78
CA VAL A 27 -9.34 20.11 38.96
C VAL A 27 -9.97 21.50 39.07
N PHE A 28 -11.06 21.74 38.32
CA PHE A 28 -11.77 23.01 38.34
C PHE A 28 -13.03 22.99 39.23
N TRP A 29 -13.23 21.93 40.01
CA TRP A 29 -14.34 21.81 40.95
C TRP A 29 -14.23 22.92 42.01
N GLY A 30 -15.14 23.89 41.94
CA GLY A 30 -15.15 25.09 42.79
C GLY A 30 -14.65 26.39 42.12
N ARG A 31 -13.97 26.32 40.96
CA ARG A 31 -13.57 27.51 40.15
C ARG A 31 -14.45 27.74 38.92
N ILE A 32 -15.24 26.75 38.50
CA ILE A 32 -16.20 26.86 37.37
C ILE A 32 -17.31 27.89 37.64
N VAL A 33 -17.56 28.20 38.92
CA VAL A 33 -18.53 29.25 39.32
C VAL A 33 -18.00 30.66 39.00
N HIS A 34 -16.70 30.81 38.71
CA HIS A 34 -16.11 32.07 38.29
C HIS A 34 -16.24 32.25 36.76
N PRO A 35 -16.73 33.40 36.27
CA PRO A 35 -17.06 33.61 34.85
C PRO A 35 -15.87 33.36 33.90
N VAL A 36 -14.65 33.61 34.35
CA VAL A 36 -13.42 33.33 33.58
C VAL A 36 -13.17 31.83 33.40
N GLY A 37 -13.43 31.02 34.44
CA GLY A 37 -13.28 29.56 34.36
C GLY A 37 -14.31 28.93 33.43
N ALA A 38 -15.56 29.42 33.46
CA ALA A 38 -16.61 29.00 32.55
C ALA A 38 -16.30 29.35 31.08
N ALA A 39 -15.73 30.54 30.82
CA ALA A 39 -15.35 30.95 29.47
C ALA A 39 -14.22 30.10 28.88
N ILE A 40 -13.16 29.82 29.66
CA ILE A 40 -12.04 28.96 29.22
C ILE A 40 -12.55 27.55 28.92
N PHE A 41 -13.38 26.99 29.79
CA PHE A 41 -13.97 25.67 29.61
C PHE A 41 -14.86 25.59 28.36
N GLY A 42 -15.70 26.61 28.12
CA GLY A 42 -16.54 26.69 26.93
C GLY A 42 -15.75 26.82 25.62
N ILE A 43 -14.65 27.58 25.62
CA ILE A 43 -13.76 27.71 24.45
C ILE A 43 -13.09 26.36 24.15
N MET A 44 -12.56 25.69 25.17
CA MET A 44 -11.96 24.36 25.00
C MET A 44 -12.99 23.38 24.42
N LEU A 45 -14.18 23.27 25.02
CA LEU A 45 -15.27 22.43 24.51
C LEU A 45 -15.61 22.73 23.04
N THR A 46 -15.64 24.01 22.67
CA THR A 46 -15.95 24.43 21.30
C THR A 46 -14.86 24.01 20.31
N VAL A 47 -13.58 24.20 20.66
CA VAL A 47 -12.45 23.76 19.82
C VAL A 47 -12.49 22.23 19.66
N PHE A 48 -12.75 21.49 20.74
CA PHE A 48 -12.88 20.04 20.69
C PHE A 48 -14.07 19.59 19.84
N PHE A 49 -15.22 20.25 19.95
CA PHE A 49 -16.38 19.95 19.13
C PHE A 49 -16.10 20.19 17.64
N ILE A 50 -15.41 21.28 17.30
CA ILE A 50 -15.00 21.56 15.92
C ILE A 50 -14.03 20.49 15.41
N MET A 51 -13.03 20.09 16.21
CA MET A 51 -12.11 19.02 15.84
C MET A 51 -12.82 17.66 15.66
N TYR A 52 -13.78 17.34 16.53
CA TYR A 52 -14.61 16.13 16.43
C TYR A 52 -15.45 16.12 15.15
N VAL A 53 -16.16 17.21 14.88
CA VAL A 53 -16.97 17.37 13.66
C VAL A 53 -16.09 17.29 12.41
N TYR A 54 -14.92 17.93 12.43
CA TYR A 54 -13.95 17.86 11.32
C TYR A 54 -13.47 16.42 11.06
N TYR A 55 -13.14 15.67 12.11
CA TYR A 55 -12.71 14.26 12.00
C TYR A 55 -13.82 13.35 11.45
N TYR A 56 -15.06 13.58 11.87
CA TYR A 56 -16.20 12.76 11.42
C TYR A 56 -16.69 13.09 10.00
N ILE A 57 -16.55 14.36 9.57
CA ILE A 57 -16.94 14.80 8.23
C ILE A 57 -15.86 14.50 7.19
N HIS A 58 -14.58 14.44 7.58
CA HIS A 58 -13.46 14.15 6.68
C HIS A 58 -12.63 12.92 7.11
N PRO A 59 -13.23 11.73 7.23
CA PRO A 59 -12.45 10.51 7.53
C PRO A 59 -11.41 10.22 6.42
N GLU A 60 -11.72 10.62 5.19
CA GLU A 60 -10.94 10.40 3.96
C GLU A 60 -9.61 11.18 3.94
N LYS A 61 -9.47 12.24 4.75
CA LYS A 61 -8.19 12.96 4.90
C LYS A 61 -7.19 12.24 5.81
N TYR A 62 -7.65 11.28 6.61
CA TYR A 62 -6.83 10.52 7.56
C TYR A 62 -6.69 9.05 7.18
N TYR A 63 -7.58 8.56 6.32
CA TYR A 63 -7.58 7.23 5.72
C TYR A 63 -7.83 7.40 4.23
N SER A 64 -6.87 7.97 3.50
CA SER A 64 -6.91 7.91 2.05
C SER A 64 -6.33 6.57 1.63
N ASP A 65 -7.19 5.63 1.26
CA ASP A 65 -6.86 4.61 0.27
C ASP A 65 -6.69 5.35 -1.05
N ASP A 66 -5.61 6.14 -1.16
CA ASP A 66 -5.29 6.95 -2.33
C ASP A 66 -4.76 5.99 -3.40
N VAL A 67 -5.69 5.22 -3.97
CA VAL A 67 -5.44 4.34 -5.10
C VAL A 67 -5.06 5.22 -6.27
N LYS A 68 -3.77 5.23 -6.60
CA LYS A 68 -3.22 5.96 -7.75
C LYS A 68 -3.14 5.00 -8.93
N LYS A 69 -3.18 5.53 -10.15
CA LYS A 69 -2.94 4.74 -11.37
C LYS A 69 -1.83 5.38 -12.17
N PHE A 70 -0.96 4.57 -12.76
CA PHE A 70 0.05 5.03 -13.71
C PHE A 70 0.16 4.03 -14.86
N ASN A 71 0.61 4.51 -16.01
CA ASN A 71 0.90 3.66 -17.15
C ASN A 71 2.36 3.21 -17.09
N SER A 72 2.60 1.90 -17.12
CA SER A 72 3.92 1.28 -17.08
C SER A 72 4.59 1.30 -18.44
N GLN A 73 5.88 1.65 -18.49
CA GLN A 73 6.67 1.50 -19.71
C GLN A 73 7.08 0.04 -19.97
N LEU A 74 7.22 -0.77 -18.92
CA LEU A 74 7.65 -2.16 -19.03
C LEU A 74 6.60 -3.06 -19.68
N PHE A 75 5.33 -2.85 -19.32
CA PHE A 75 4.21 -3.71 -19.74
C PHE A 75 3.19 -2.97 -20.61
N GLY A 76 3.39 -1.66 -20.84
CA GLY A 76 2.47 -0.82 -21.63
C GLY A 76 1.06 -0.69 -21.06
N CYS A 77 0.83 -1.14 -19.82
CA CYS A 77 -0.48 -1.24 -19.20
C CYS A 77 -0.67 -0.24 -18.06
N ASP A 78 -1.94 0.06 -17.75
CA ASP A 78 -2.29 0.83 -16.57
C ASP A 78 -2.20 -0.06 -15.33
N ILE A 79 -1.33 0.32 -14.40
CA ILE A 79 -1.11 -0.36 -13.12
C ILE A 79 -1.72 0.49 -11.99
N GLU A 80 -2.47 -0.18 -11.13
CA GLU A 80 -3.03 0.38 -9.90
C GLU A 80 -1.97 0.42 -8.80
N VAL A 81 -1.91 1.48 -8.00
CA VAL A 81 -0.92 1.68 -6.93
C VAL A 81 -1.66 1.83 -5.62
N GLU A 82 -1.43 0.89 -4.73
CA GLU A 82 -1.87 0.96 -3.34
C GLU A 82 -0.71 1.44 -2.48
N ALA A 83 -0.91 2.60 -1.84
CA ALA A 83 0.11 3.23 -1.05
C ALA A 83 -0.51 3.96 0.14
N GLU A 84 -0.59 3.27 1.29
CA GLU A 84 -1.15 3.81 2.52
C GLU A 84 -0.09 4.58 3.32
N ASN A 85 -0.40 5.80 3.77
CA ASN A 85 0.46 6.60 4.66
C ASN A 85 1.89 6.89 4.15
N VAL A 86 2.10 6.88 2.83
CA VAL A 86 3.40 7.17 2.22
C VAL A 86 3.47 8.55 1.59
N SER A 87 4.68 9.10 1.48
CA SER A 87 4.89 10.39 0.82
C SER A 87 4.71 10.28 -0.70
N LYS A 88 4.24 11.36 -1.35
CA LYS A 88 4.13 11.41 -2.82
C LYS A 88 5.50 11.25 -3.50
N GLU A 89 6.56 11.74 -2.87
CA GLU A 89 7.93 11.62 -3.38
C GLU A 89 8.39 10.17 -3.41
N TYR A 90 8.07 9.40 -2.37
CA TYR A 90 8.32 7.96 -2.28
C TYR A 90 7.54 7.17 -3.33
N VAL A 91 6.23 7.41 -3.47
CA VAL A 91 5.41 6.77 -4.53
C VAL A 91 6.02 6.98 -5.91
N ASN A 92 6.43 8.21 -6.21
CA ASN A 92 7.08 8.52 -7.48
C ASN A 92 8.46 7.86 -7.62
N ALA A 93 9.17 7.61 -6.52
CA ALA A 93 10.43 6.87 -6.54
C ALA A 93 10.19 5.39 -6.89
N CYS A 94 9.18 4.74 -6.32
CA CYS A 94 8.79 3.36 -6.65
C CYS A 94 8.37 3.22 -8.12
N ILE A 95 7.50 4.09 -8.62
CA ILE A 95 7.06 4.10 -10.03
C ILE A 95 8.26 4.25 -10.96
N ARG A 96 9.14 5.23 -10.69
CA ARG A 96 10.36 5.44 -11.50
C ARG A 96 11.33 4.28 -11.42
N PHE A 97 11.39 3.58 -10.30
CA PHE A 97 12.24 2.41 -10.16
C PHE A 97 11.70 1.27 -11.02
N PHE A 98 10.38 1.01 -10.94
CA PHE A 98 9.70 0.01 -11.74
C PHE A 98 9.95 0.23 -13.24
N ASP A 99 9.70 1.43 -13.77
CA ASP A 99 9.95 1.75 -15.19
C ASP A 99 11.43 1.64 -15.61
N LYS A 100 12.36 1.58 -14.65
CA LYS A 100 13.81 1.46 -14.89
C LYS A 100 14.37 0.06 -14.65
N ILE A 101 13.55 -0.90 -14.25
CA ILE A 101 14.02 -2.28 -14.12
C ILE A 101 14.52 -2.72 -15.50
N ASN A 102 15.67 -3.40 -15.51
CA ASN A 102 16.23 -3.89 -16.75
C ASN A 102 15.30 -4.93 -17.36
N MET A 103 14.76 -4.64 -18.55
CA MET A 103 13.85 -5.53 -19.28
C MET A 103 14.44 -6.94 -19.46
N SER A 104 15.74 -7.03 -19.74
CA SER A 104 16.39 -8.33 -19.97
C SER A 104 16.35 -9.22 -18.72
N LEU A 105 16.41 -8.62 -17.53
CA LEU A 105 16.30 -9.35 -16.26
C LEU A 105 14.88 -9.90 -16.06
N ILE A 106 13.86 -9.10 -16.40
CA ILE A 106 12.47 -9.53 -16.31
C ILE A 106 12.25 -10.72 -17.24
N VAL A 107 12.64 -10.57 -18.52
CA VAL A 107 12.53 -11.64 -19.52
C VAL A 107 13.24 -12.92 -19.06
N GLU A 108 14.51 -12.82 -18.65
CA GLU A 108 15.28 -13.97 -18.17
C GLU A 108 14.59 -14.69 -17.01
N LYS A 109 14.13 -13.96 -15.99
CA LYS A 109 13.48 -14.55 -14.82
C LYS A 109 12.10 -15.09 -15.10
N THR A 110 11.35 -14.45 -15.97
CA THR A 110 10.06 -14.96 -16.44
C THR A 110 10.25 -16.28 -17.20
N HIS A 111 11.27 -16.39 -18.05
CA HIS A 111 11.60 -17.64 -18.75
C HIS A 111 11.97 -18.76 -17.79
N GLU A 112 12.80 -18.46 -16.78
CA GLU A 112 13.12 -19.43 -15.72
C GLU A 112 11.87 -19.94 -14.99
N ASP A 113 10.94 -19.04 -14.67
CA ASP A 113 9.67 -19.39 -14.01
C ASP A 113 8.75 -20.22 -14.94
N PHE A 114 8.62 -19.82 -16.20
CA PHE A 114 7.83 -20.54 -17.19
C PHE A 114 8.33 -21.98 -17.41
N GLU A 115 9.64 -22.17 -17.61
CA GLU A 115 10.23 -23.50 -17.80
C GLU A 115 10.05 -24.37 -16.54
N ARG A 116 10.16 -23.78 -15.34
CA ARG A 116 9.88 -24.47 -14.08
C ARG A 116 8.44 -25.00 -14.02
N PHE A 117 7.45 -24.23 -14.47
CA PHE A 117 6.05 -24.67 -14.50
C PHE A 117 5.77 -25.71 -15.59
N LYS A 118 6.38 -25.53 -16.77
CA LYS A 118 6.31 -26.48 -17.89
C LYS A 118 6.77 -27.88 -17.50
N GLU A 119 7.81 -27.99 -16.67
CA GLU A 119 8.29 -29.28 -16.16
C GLU A 119 7.31 -29.97 -15.19
N VAL A 120 6.43 -29.20 -14.52
CA VAL A 120 5.60 -29.68 -13.41
C VAL A 120 4.13 -29.93 -13.81
N GLY A 121 3.61 -29.33 -14.88
CA GLY A 121 2.22 -29.52 -15.27
C GLY A 121 1.89 -29.21 -16.72
N THR A 122 1.04 -30.05 -17.32
CA THR A 122 0.37 -29.84 -18.60
C THR A 122 -0.85 -28.92 -18.40
N PHE A 123 -0.65 -27.61 -18.46
CA PHE A 123 -1.77 -26.69 -18.65
C PHE A 123 -2.18 -26.72 -20.13
N ASP A 124 -3.48 -26.81 -20.39
CA ASP A 124 -4.03 -26.71 -21.75
C ASP A 124 -3.63 -25.35 -22.35
N GLY A 125 -2.88 -25.36 -23.46
CA GLY A 125 -2.41 -24.15 -24.16
C GLY A 125 -0.92 -23.82 -24.02
N ILE A 126 -0.15 -24.53 -23.18
CA ILE A 126 1.31 -24.31 -23.05
C ILE A 126 2.06 -24.52 -24.38
N GLU A 127 1.65 -25.50 -25.20
CA GLU A 127 2.28 -25.78 -26.50
C GLU A 127 2.14 -24.61 -27.49
N ASP A 128 0.99 -23.91 -27.47
CA ASP A 128 0.74 -22.75 -28.32
C ASP A 128 1.50 -21.50 -27.83
N MET A 129 1.77 -21.42 -26.52
CA MET A 129 2.58 -20.37 -25.91
C MET A 129 4.07 -20.53 -26.20
N GLU A 130 4.60 -21.76 -26.22
CA GLU A 130 6.03 -22.02 -26.40
C GLU A 130 6.58 -21.43 -27.71
N GLU A 131 5.81 -21.50 -28.79
CA GLU A 131 6.22 -20.89 -30.07
C GLU A 131 6.24 -19.35 -30.04
N GLN A 132 5.48 -18.72 -29.14
CA GLN A 132 5.28 -17.28 -29.07
C GLN A 132 6.04 -16.60 -27.92
N ALA A 133 6.36 -17.34 -26.86
CA ALA A 133 7.01 -16.83 -25.66
C ALA A 133 8.52 -16.59 -25.84
N CYS A 134 9.11 -16.75 -27.02
CA CYS A 134 10.54 -16.50 -27.23
C CYS A 134 10.93 -15.04 -26.97
N ASP A 135 12.12 -14.84 -26.38
CA ASP A 135 12.70 -13.53 -26.08
C ASP A 135 11.70 -12.64 -25.30
N GLU A 136 11.51 -11.39 -25.73
CA GLU A 136 10.58 -10.43 -25.12
C GLU A 136 9.11 -10.82 -25.28
N GLY A 137 8.77 -11.75 -26.19
CA GLY A 137 7.40 -12.20 -26.43
C GLY A 137 6.73 -12.84 -25.22
N ILE A 138 7.51 -13.38 -24.27
CA ILE A 138 6.97 -13.93 -23.02
C ILE A 138 6.19 -12.88 -22.19
N LEU A 139 6.51 -11.60 -22.36
CA LEU A 139 5.88 -10.52 -21.61
C LEU A 139 4.44 -10.25 -22.05
N ASP A 140 4.06 -10.63 -23.28
CA ASP A 140 2.69 -10.45 -23.80
C ASP A 140 1.67 -11.32 -23.03
N PHE A 141 2.16 -12.37 -22.36
CA PHE A 141 1.38 -13.27 -21.53
C PHE A 141 1.34 -12.86 -20.06
N ILE A 142 1.98 -11.74 -19.70
CA ILE A 142 1.94 -11.17 -18.35
C ILE A 142 1.09 -9.92 -18.35
N LYS A 143 0.13 -9.89 -17.43
CA LYS A 143 -0.71 -8.73 -17.19
C LYS A 143 -0.55 -8.22 -15.77
N MET A 144 0.30 -7.23 -15.61
CA MET A 144 0.43 -6.50 -14.34
C MET A 144 -0.87 -5.75 -14.01
N LYS A 145 -1.26 -5.75 -12.73
CA LYS A 145 -2.50 -5.16 -12.25
C LYS A 145 -2.28 -4.13 -11.17
N ILE A 146 -1.50 -4.48 -10.17
CA ILE A 146 -1.41 -3.71 -8.93
C ILE A 146 0.03 -3.63 -8.43
N MET A 147 0.36 -2.54 -7.77
CA MET A 147 1.63 -2.30 -7.10
C MET A 147 1.34 -1.89 -5.66
N HIS A 148 1.71 -2.75 -4.73
CA HIS A 148 1.65 -2.49 -3.30
C HIS A 148 2.96 -1.86 -2.85
N ILE A 149 2.90 -0.61 -2.40
CA ILE A 149 4.06 0.13 -1.91
C ILE A 149 4.17 -0.04 -0.40
N ASP A 150 5.37 -0.38 0.06
CA ASP A 150 5.61 -0.57 1.49
C ASP A 150 5.45 0.75 2.29
N ALA A 151 4.70 0.67 3.38
CA ALA A 151 4.42 1.82 4.23
C ALA A 151 5.52 2.08 5.27
N GLU A 152 6.27 1.05 5.68
CA GLU A 152 7.33 1.19 6.70
C GLU A 152 8.47 2.08 6.22
N HIS A 153 8.84 1.95 4.94
CA HIS A 153 9.85 2.75 4.27
C HIS A 153 9.27 4.00 3.57
N GLY A 154 7.97 4.26 3.74
CA GLY A 154 7.16 5.24 3.00
C GLY A 154 7.61 6.71 3.02
N GLN A 155 8.63 7.04 3.81
CA GLN A 155 9.17 8.38 4.01
C GLN A 155 10.58 8.57 3.44
N ASP A 156 11.28 7.50 3.05
CA ASP A 156 12.64 7.59 2.48
C ASP A 156 12.65 7.22 0.98
N PRO A 157 12.72 8.21 0.06
CA PRO A 157 12.73 7.96 -1.38
C PRO A 157 13.94 7.17 -1.89
N ASN A 158 14.95 6.91 -1.05
CA ASN A 158 16.11 6.10 -1.41
C ASN A 158 15.96 4.61 -1.03
N ALA A 159 15.05 4.30 -0.11
CA ALA A 159 14.77 2.93 0.33
C ALA A 159 13.53 2.41 -0.41
N VAL A 160 13.63 2.19 -1.72
CA VAL A 160 12.49 1.78 -2.56
C VAL A 160 12.09 0.33 -2.29
N TRP A 161 10.84 0.14 -1.83
CA TRP A 161 10.23 -1.16 -1.55
C TRP A 161 8.80 -1.23 -2.12
N PHE A 162 8.54 -2.27 -2.93
CA PHE A 162 7.20 -2.56 -3.45
C PHE A 162 7.08 -4.02 -3.95
N ILE A 163 5.85 -4.50 -4.09
CA ILE A 163 5.50 -5.69 -4.88
C ILE A 163 4.57 -5.22 -5.99
N ALA A 164 4.91 -5.55 -7.23
CA ALA A 164 3.98 -5.45 -8.34
C ALA A 164 3.42 -6.84 -8.63
N GLU A 165 2.10 -6.97 -8.68
CA GLU A 165 1.38 -8.22 -8.89
C GLU A 165 0.59 -8.18 -10.20
N GLY A 166 0.46 -9.35 -10.82
CA GLY A 166 -0.24 -9.54 -12.07
C GLY A 166 -0.70 -10.98 -12.26
N GLU A 167 -1.20 -11.23 -13.45
CA GLU A 167 -1.52 -12.57 -13.94
C GLU A 167 -0.48 -12.98 -14.97
N ALA A 168 -0.14 -14.25 -15.00
CA ALA A 168 0.55 -14.88 -16.13
C ALA A 168 -0.24 -16.12 -16.54
N GLU A 169 -0.23 -16.48 -17.82
CA GLU A 169 -1.09 -17.56 -18.32
C GLU A 169 -0.72 -18.96 -17.78
N TRP A 170 0.50 -19.15 -17.29
CA TRP A 170 1.01 -20.45 -16.80
C TRP A 170 1.00 -20.61 -15.27
N CYS A 171 0.65 -19.58 -14.50
CA CYS A 171 0.63 -19.66 -13.03
C CYS A 171 -0.54 -18.87 -12.42
N GLU A 172 -0.89 -19.15 -11.16
CA GLU A 172 -2.02 -18.50 -10.48
C GLU A 172 -1.81 -16.99 -10.24
N GLY A 173 -0.57 -16.52 -10.29
CA GLY A 173 -0.22 -15.10 -10.24
C GLY A 173 1.28 -14.88 -10.47
N PHE A 174 1.63 -13.68 -10.91
CA PHE A 174 3.01 -13.26 -11.17
C PHE A 174 3.35 -12.04 -10.31
N GLU A 175 4.55 -11.99 -9.75
CA GLU A 175 5.00 -10.86 -8.94
C GLU A 175 6.42 -10.40 -9.28
N ILE A 176 6.66 -9.10 -9.10
CA ILE A 176 7.98 -8.48 -9.09
C ILE A 176 8.17 -7.85 -7.71
N VAL A 177 9.14 -8.36 -6.96
CA VAL A 177 9.45 -7.90 -5.60
C VAL A 177 10.70 -7.04 -5.63
N VAL A 178 10.58 -5.83 -5.09
CA VAL A 178 11.69 -4.89 -4.94
C VAL A 178 11.87 -4.55 -3.46
N ALA A 179 13.11 -4.67 -2.98
CA ALA A 179 13.52 -4.26 -1.65
C ALA A 179 14.86 -3.52 -1.74
N ASP A 180 14.99 -2.43 -0.98
CA ASP A 180 16.19 -1.58 -0.93
C ASP A 180 16.70 -1.15 -2.31
N GLY A 181 15.77 -0.85 -3.23
CA GLY A 181 16.11 -0.46 -4.59
C GLY A 181 16.79 -1.57 -5.40
N LYS A 182 16.49 -2.83 -5.11
CA LYS A 182 16.94 -4.00 -5.87
C LYS A 182 15.77 -4.93 -6.16
N VAL A 183 15.75 -5.50 -7.36
CA VAL A 183 14.86 -6.61 -7.69
C VAL A 183 15.32 -7.84 -6.92
N VAL A 184 14.45 -8.38 -6.09
CA VAL A 184 14.71 -9.54 -5.22
C VAL A 184 14.10 -10.81 -5.81
N HIS A 185 12.93 -10.69 -6.43
CA HIS A 185 12.19 -11.81 -7.02
C HIS A 185 11.38 -11.35 -8.23
N ILE A 186 11.27 -12.24 -9.22
CA ILE A 186 10.40 -12.15 -10.40
C ILE A 186 9.90 -13.57 -10.68
N GLY A 187 8.59 -13.78 -10.75
CA GLY A 187 8.01 -15.10 -11.05
C GLY A 187 6.71 -15.32 -10.30
N GLU A 188 6.42 -16.57 -9.93
CA GLU A 188 5.22 -16.94 -9.19
C GLU A 188 4.95 -16.05 -7.96
N LEU A 189 3.68 -15.63 -7.84
CA LEU A 189 3.14 -14.85 -6.73
C LEU A 189 3.21 -15.63 -5.41
N SER A 190 3.90 -15.06 -4.43
CA SER A 190 3.89 -15.53 -3.04
C SER A 190 3.03 -14.64 -2.13
N GLY A 191 2.91 -13.35 -2.46
CA GLY A 191 2.24 -12.34 -1.65
C GLY A 191 2.93 -12.00 -0.31
N ASP A 192 4.17 -12.45 -0.07
CA ASP A 192 4.91 -12.17 1.18
C ASP A 192 6.35 -11.71 0.92
N TYR A 193 6.63 -10.42 1.16
CA TYR A 193 7.99 -9.85 1.14
C TYR A 193 9.00 -10.68 1.92
N ASN A 194 8.61 -11.20 3.10
CA ASN A 194 9.52 -11.90 3.99
C ASN A 194 9.86 -13.32 3.50
N ALA A 195 9.09 -13.86 2.55
CA ALA A 195 9.42 -15.13 1.92
C ALA A 195 10.73 -15.04 1.11
N TRP A 196 11.03 -13.87 0.55
CA TRP A 196 12.11 -13.66 -0.42
C TRP A 196 13.37 -12.98 0.13
N ILE A 197 13.27 -12.21 1.21
CA ILE A 197 14.39 -11.42 1.76
C ILE A 197 15.28 -12.25 2.73
N LYS A 198 15.30 -13.59 2.59
CA LYS A 198 16.06 -14.49 3.49
C LYS A 198 17.58 -14.43 3.29
#